data_AF-A0A930XQQ4-F1
#
_entry.id   AF-A0A930XQQ4-F1
#
_cell.length_a   1.000
_cell.length_b   1.000
_cell.length_c   1.000
_cell.angle_alpha   90.00
_cell.angle_beta   90.00
_cell.angle_gamma   90.00
#
_symmetry.space_group_name_H-M   'P 1'
#
loop_
_entity.id
_entity.type
_entity.pdbx_description
1 polymer ?
#
loop_
_entity_poly.entity_id
_entity_poly.type
_entity_poly.pdbx_seq_one_letter_code
_entity_poly.pdbx_strand_id
1 'polypeptide(L)' 'MQSLEQYPFAQEFITDAQGQVQKVILNIADYLKLLEALEDEGLYLAMQDVRHEIPLSLDDARQALEQL' A
#
# COMPACT_ATOMS: atom_id res chain seq x y z
N MET A 1 -17.43 18.17 10.26
CA MET A 1 -18.07 17.23 9.31
C MET A 1 -17.09 17.05 8.17
N GLN A 2 -16.53 15.85 7.97
CA GLN A 2 -15.65 15.59 6.82
C GLN A 2 -16.49 15.72 5.54
N SER A 3 -16.04 16.55 4.59
CA SER A 3 -16.72 16.73 3.31
C SER A 3 -16.07 15.87 2.23
N LEU A 4 -16.86 15.35 1.28
CA LEU A 4 -16.36 14.58 0.13
C LEU A 4 -15.33 15.36 -0.70
N GLU A 5 -15.38 16.70 -0.66
CA GLU A 5 -14.41 17.58 -1.32
C GLU A 5 -12.96 17.37 -0.84
N GLN A 6 -12.76 16.86 0.38
CA GLN A 6 -11.43 16.54 0.91
C GLN A 6 -10.91 15.17 0.46
N TYR A 7 -11.78 14.33 -0.10
CA TYR A 7 -11.49 12.95 -0.48
C TYR A 7 -12.04 12.67 -1.88
N PRO A 8 -11.38 13.17 -2.94
CA PRO A 8 -11.91 13.17 -4.30
C PRO A 8 -12.13 11.76 -4.89
N PHE A 9 -11.57 10.72 -4.26
CA PHE A 9 -11.75 9.31 -4.62
C PHE A 9 -12.93 8.64 -3.88
N ALA A 10 -13.45 9.26 -2.83
CA ALA A 10 -14.61 8.78 -2.09
C ALA A 10 -15.89 9.18 -2.83
N GLN A 11 -16.71 8.19 -3.18
CA GLN A 11 -18.03 8.43 -3.77
C GLN A 11 -19.07 8.71 -2.68
N GLU A 12 -18.98 8.00 -1.57
CA GLU A 12 -19.91 8.12 -0.46
C GLU A 12 -19.23 7.73 0.86
N PHE A 13 -19.70 8.35 1.96
CA PHE A 13 -19.37 7.94 3.32
C PHE A 13 -20.58 7.36 4.01
N ILE A 14 -20.42 6.17 4.61
CA ILE A 14 -21.41 5.59 5.52
C ILE A 14 -20.99 5.96 6.94
N THR A 15 -21.89 6.65 7.64
CA THR A 15 -21.62 7.16 9.00
C THR A 15 -22.48 6.47 10.06
N ASP A 16 -22.02 6.52 11.31
CA ASP A 16 -22.83 6.12 12.47
C ASP A 16 -23.84 7.22 12.86
N ALA A 17 -24.64 6.95 13.90
CA ALA A 17 -25.64 7.89 14.40
C ALA A 17 -25.05 9.20 14.95
N GLN A 18 -23.74 9.23 15.23
CA GLN A 18 -22.99 10.40 15.70
C GLN A 18 -22.31 11.13 14.53
N GLY A 19 -22.42 10.62 13.30
CA GLY A 19 -21.83 11.20 12.09
C GLY A 19 -20.37 10.84 11.88
N GLN A 20 -19.83 9.82 12.58
CA GLN A 20 -18.47 9.34 12.35
C GLN A 20 -18.43 8.38 11.17
N VAL A 21 -17.46 8.53 10.28
CA VAL A 21 -17.30 7.67 9.10
C VAL A 21 -16.90 6.26 9.54
N GLN A 22 -17.72 5.28 9.16
CA GLN A 22 -17.49 3.86 9.43
C GLN A 22 -17.06 3.12 8.15
N LYS A 23 -17.53 3.58 6.98
CA LYS A 23 -17.15 3.01 5.68
C LYS A 23 -17.01 4.09 4.63
N VAL A 24 -16.14 3.83 3.66
CA VAL A 24 -15.95 4.66 2.46
C VAL A 24 -16.30 3.81 1.25
N ILE A 25 -17.14 4.35 0.38
CA ILE A 25 -17.47 3.72 -0.91
C ILE A 25 -16.60 4.36 -1.98
N LEU A 26 -15.96 3.52 -2.79
CA LEU A 26 -14.97 3.87 -3.80
C LEU A 26 -15.33 3.19 -5.13
N ASN A 27 -14.89 3.76 -6.25
CA ASN A 27 -14.87 3.01 -7.50
C ASN A 27 -13.85 1.87 -7.38
N ILE A 28 -14.16 0.70 -7.94
CA ILE A 28 -13.21 -0.41 -7.98
C ILE A 28 -11.88 -0.04 -8.66
N ALA A 29 -11.90 0.78 -9.71
CA ALA A 29 -10.70 1.23 -10.40
C ALA A 29 -9.82 2.12 -9.51
N ASP A 30 -10.43 2.97 -8.68
CA ASP A 30 -9.70 3.83 -7.76
C ASP A 30 -9.16 3.05 -6.56
N TYR A 31 -9.91 2.04 -6.09
CA TYR A 31 -9.43 1.09 -5.08
C TYR A 31 -8.20 0.31 -5.55
N LEU A 32 -8.20 -0.19 -6.78
CA LEU A 32 -7.05 -0.91 -7.34
C LEU A 32 -5.81 -0.02 -7.45
N LYS A 33 -5.98 1.24 -7.89
CA LYS A 33 -4.87 2.21 -7.91
C LYS A 33 -4.33 2.52 -6.51
N LEU A 34 -5.21 2.58 -5.51
CA LEU A 34 -4.79 2.77 -4.13
C LEU A 34 -3.95 1.59 -3.65
N LEU A 35 -4.34 0.36 -3.96
CA LEU A 35 -3.55 -0.83 -3.63
C LEU A 35 -2.18 -0.80 -4.30
N GLU A 36 -2.13 -0.50 -5.60
CA GLU A 36 -0.88 -0.40 -6.36
C GLU A 36 0.07 0.65 -5.74
N ALA A 37 -0.45 1.82 -5.38
CA ALA A 37 0.36 2.87 -4.74
C ALA A 37 0.92 2.42 -3.37
N LEU A 38 0.14 1.67 -2.59
CA LEU A 38 0.58 1.13 -1.29
C LEU A 38 1.63 0.02 -1.47
N GLU A 39 1.48 -0.84 -2.48
CA GLU A 39 2.43 -1.89 -2.82
C GLU A 39 3.77 -1.29 -3.28
N ASP A 40 3.73 -0.28 -4.16
CA ASP A 40 4.91 0.44 -4.64
C ASP A 40 5.65 1.16 -3.51
N GLU A 41 4.93 1.81 -2.61
CA GLU A 41 5.52 2.45 -1.42
C GLU A 41 6.18 1.40 -0.50
N GLY A 42 5.49 0.28 -0.26
CA GLY A 42 6.04 -0.83 0.52
C GLY A 42 7.32 -1.41 -0.09
N LEU A 43 7.33 -1.62 -1.41
CA LEU A 43 8.51 -2.09 -2.14
C LEU A 43 9.65 -1.07 -2.06
N TYR A 44 9.35 0.22 -2.23
CA TYR A 44 10.34 1.29 -2.12
C TYR A 44 11.01 1.31 -0.76
N LEU A 45 10.23 1.21 0.32
CA LEU A 45 10.75 1.16 1.69
C LEU A 45 11.62 -0.09 1.91
N ALA A 46 11.17 -1.27 1.46
CA ALA A 46 11.94 -2.50 1.56
C ALA A 46 13.29 -2.39 0.82
N MET A 47 13.30 -1.78 -0.37
CA MET A 47 14.54 -1.51 -1.11
C MET A 47 15.46 -0.51 -0.40
N GLN A 48 14.89 0.49 0.28
CA GLN A 48 15.67 1.44 1.07
C GLN A 48 16.34 0.78 2.27
N ASP A 49 15.65 -0.12 2.97
CA ASP A 49 16.16 -0.79 4.17
C ASP A 49 17.41 -1.63 3.86
N VAL A 50 17.46 -2.23 2.67
CA VAL A 50 18.58 -3.07 2.21
C VAL A 50 19.58 -2.34 1.32
N ARG A 51 19.47 -1.01 1.17
CA ARG A 51 20.27 -0.23 0.20
C ARG A 51 21.79 -0.30 0.39
N HIS A 52 22.24 -0.73 1.56
CA HIS A 52 23.65 -0.85 1.94
C HIS A 52 24.17 -2.29 1.89
N GLU A 53 23.30 -3.26 1.62
CA GLU A 53 23.67 -4.66 1.48
C GLU A 53 24.50 -4.88 0.20
N ILE A 54 25.33 -5.92 0.23
CA ILE A 54 26.15 -6.31 -0.92
C ILE A 54 25.29 -7.23 -1.79
N PRO A 55 25.01 -6.86 -3.07
CA PRO A 55 24.27 -7.74 -3.97
C PRO A 55 25.01 -9.06 -4.19
N LEU A 56 24.27 -10.16 -4.14
CA LEU A 56 24.80 -11.49 -4.43
C LEU A 56 24.67 -11.82 -5.92
N SER A 57 25.55 -12.69 -6.41
CA SER A 57 25.33 -13.37 -7.69
C SER A 57 24.17 -14.36 -7.56
N LEU A 58 23.61 -14.80 -8.69
CA LEU A 58 22.52 -15.79 -8.68
C LEU A 58 22.94 -17.10 -7.98
N ASP A 59 24.16 -17.57 -8.23
CA ASP A 59 24.66 -18.81 -7.61
C ASP A 59 24.89 -18.64 -6.10
N ASP A 60 25.44 -17.50 -5.66
CA ASP A 60 25.63 -17.20 -4.23
C ASP A 60 24.28 -17.06 -3.52
N ALA A 61 23.29 -16.41 -4.14
CA ALA A 61 21.94 -16.29 -3.61
C ALA A 61 21.25 -17.65 -3.49
N ARG A 62 21.42 -18.54 -4.50
CA ARG A 62 20.89 -19.91 -4.44
C ARG A 62 21.51 -20.70 -3.28
N GLN A 63 22.83 -20.61 -3.13
CA GLN A 63 23.52 -21.29 -2.03
C GLN A 63 23.09 -20.75 -0.66
N ALA A 64 22.89 -19.43 -0.51
CA ALA A 64 22.41 -18.83 0.72
C ALA A 64 20.98 -19.30 1.08
N LEU A 65 20.10 -19.46 0.09
CA LEU A 65 18.73 -19.96 0.30
C LEU A 65 18.68 -21.44 0.69
N GLU A 66 19.56 -22.28 0.16
CA GLU A 66 19.63 -23.72 0.49
C GLU A 66 20.20 -23.99 1.90
N GLN A 67 20.81 -22.98 2.53
CA GLN A 67 21.35 -23.04 3.89
C GLN A 67 20.39 -22.51 4.97
N LEU A 68 19.21 -22.00 4.58
CA LEU A 68 18.11 -21.63 5.48
C LEU A 68 17.30 -22.86 5.91
#